data_AF-A0A820IV43-F1
#
_entry.id   AF-A0A820IV43-F1
#
_cell.length_a   1.000
_cell.length_b   1.000
_cell.length_c   1.000
_cell.angle_alpha   90.00
_cell.angle_beta   90.00
_cell.angle_gamma   90.00
#
_symmetry.space_group_name_H-M   'P 1'
#
loop_
_entity.id
_entity.type
_entity.pdbx_description
1 polymer ?
#
loop_
_entity_poly.entity_id
_entity_poly.type
_entity_poly.pdbx_seq_one_letter_code
_entity_poly.pdbx_strand_id
1 'polypeptide(L)'
;MSWIVEQSDNTSAVNVNGDTITCQSNSGYGSPINVMFKDPADKNGQYFWQIDIKDLDEKSGGIISVGLTTDQGFKDGWGLKAMKYLGNLSDGSGLLVQSFGNQIKKND
;
A
#
# COMPACT_ATOMS: atom_id res chain seq x y z
N MET A 1 5.31 14.94 -10.48
CA MET A 1 5.17 13.56 -9.97
C MET A 1 5.67 13.56 -8.54
N SER A 2 4.82 13.26 -7.57
CA SER A 2 5.21 13.23 -6.16
C SER A 2 4.63 11.98 -5.49
N TRP A 3 5.48 11.02 -5.19
CA TRP A 3 5.16 9.97 -4.24
C TRP A 3 5.04 10.60 -2.85
N ILE A 4 4.02 10.20 -2.11
CA ILE A 4 3.83 10.58 -0.71
C ILE A 4 4.05 9.33 0.13
N VAL A 5 4.93 9.44 1.12
CA VAL A 5 5.30 8.36 2.03
C VAL A 5 4.89 8.80 3.43
N GLU A 6 4.04 8.02 4.09
CA GLU A 6 3.63 8.26 5.47
C GLU A 6 3.97 7.02 6.31
N GLN A 7 4.71 7.22 7.39
CA GLN A 7 5.18 6.16 8.29
C GLN A 7 4.93 6.58 9.73
N SER A 8 4.52 5.63 10.57
CA SER A 8 4.21 5.91 11.97
C SER A 8 5.48 6.01 12.84
N ASP A 9 6.59 5.50 12.33
CA ASP A 9 7.88 5.48 12.97
C ASP A 9 8.98 5.69 11.92
N ASN A 10 9.96 6.56 12.21
CA ASN A 10 11.09 6.86 11.31
C ASN A 10 12.09 5.69 11.15
N THR A 11 11.65 4.45 11.38
CA THR A 11 12.49 3.24 11.44
C THR A 11 12.68 2.59 10.08
N SER A 12 11.82 2.92 9.11
CA SER A 12 11.80 2.27 7.80
C SER A 12 12.39 3.17 6.72
N ALA A 13 13.44 2.69 6.05
CA ALA A 13 14.04 3.41 4.94
C ALA A 13 13.14 3.25 3.70
N VAL A 14 12.47 4.33 3.29
CA VAL A 14 11.78 4.40 2.00
C VAL A 14 12.62 5.23 1.05
N ASN A 15 12.99 4.63 -0.07
CA ASN A 15 13.69 5.30 -1.16
C ASN A 15 12.76 5.43 -2.37
N VAL A 16 12.69 6.64 -2.93
CA VAL A 16 11.89 6.95 -4.11
C VAL A 16 12.85 7.32 -5.24
N ASN A 17 12.85 6.53 -6.31
CA ASN A 17 13.66 6.77 -7.51
C ASN A 17 12.76 6.71 -8.76
N GLY A 18 12.27 7.87 -9.19
CA GLY A 18 11.30 7.97 -10.29
C GLY A 18 10.01 7.22 -9.94
N ASP A 19 9.68 6.21 -10.74
CA ASP A 19 8.49 5.37 -10.57
C ASP A 19 8.75 4.12 -9.71
N THR A 20 9.97 3.98 -9.18
CA THR A 20 10.34 2.87 -8.30
C THR A 20 10.35 3.31 -6.85
N ILE A 21 9.69 2.53 -6.00
CA ILE A 21 9.77 2.66 -4.55
C ILE A 21 10.44 1.43 -3.98
N THR A 22 11.35 1.64 -3.02
CA THR A 22 11.92 0.57 -2.21
C THR A 22 11.62 0.86 -0.75
N CYS A 23 10.93 -0.09 -0.10
CA CYS A 23 10.63 -0.04 1.33
C CYS A 23 11.48 -1.10 2.03
N GLN A 24 12.35 -0.70 2.95
CA GLN A 24 13.09 -1.62 3.81
C GLN A 24 12.56 -1.50 5.23
N SER A 25 12.01 -2.60 5.76
CA SER A 25 11.67 -2.71 7.18
C SER A 25 12.92 -3.19 7.93
N ASN A 26 13.43 -2.36 8.84
CA ASN A 26 14.51 -2.77 9.74
C ASN A 26 13.91 -3.54 10.93
N SER A 27 13.52 -4.79 10.69
CA SER A 27 13.18 -5.84 11.68
C SER A 27 12.16 -5.55 12.80
N GLY A 28 11.17 -6.44 12.91
CA GLY A 28 10.31 -6.58 14.10
C GLY A 28 8.95 -5.92 13.94
N TYR A 29 7.91 -6.58 14.47
CA TYR A 29 6.52 -6.12 14.50
C TYR A 29 6.39 -4.59 14.55
N GLY A 30 5.97 -4.00 13.44
CA GLY A 30 5.82 -2.56 13.25
C GLY A 30 4.55 -2.27 12.45
N SER A 31 4.08 -1.04 12.55
CA SER A 31 2.99 -0.53 11.72
C SER A 31 3.36 -0.57 10.23
N PRO A 32 2.40 -0.77 9.32
CA PRO A 32 2.69 -0.86 7.90
C PRO A 32 3.24 0.47 7.35
N ILE A 33 4.15 0.38 6.39
CA ILE A 33 4.61 1.52 5.59
C ILE A 33 3.57 1.78 4.52
N ASN A 34 3.00 2.98 4.49
CA ASN A 34 2.04 3.37 3.46
C ASN A 34 2.70 4.32 2.45
N VAL A 35 2.50 4.03 1.18
CA VAL A 35 3.01 4.86 0.09
C VAL A 35 1.90 5.12 -0.91
N MET A 36 1.76 6.37 -1.34
CA MET A 36 0.73 6.82 -2.26
C MET A 36 1.34 7.52 -3.46
N PHE A 37 0.97 7.07 -4.65
CA PHE A 37 1.18 7.83 -5.88
C PHE A 37 0.10 8.90 -5.97
N LYS A 38 0.48 10.18 -5.90
CA LYS A 38 -0.47 11.27 -6.13
C LYS A 38 -0.48 11.64 -7.61
N ASP A 39 -1.48 11.14 -8.31
CA ASP A 39 -1.80 11.54 -9.68
C ASP A 39 -2.88 12.63 -9.64
N PRO A 40 -2.69 13.81 -10.26
CA PRO A 40 -3.80 14.71 -10.52
C PRO A 40 -4.80 13.99 -11.42
N ALA A 41 -5.87 13.47 -10.82
CA ALA A 41 -6.92 12.76 -11.51
C ALA A 41 -7.52 13.64 -12.61
N ASP A 42 -7.03 13.48 -13.83
CA ASP A 42 -7.48 14.17 -15.02
C ASP A 42 -7.64 13.15 -16.14
N LYS A 43 -8.84 12.55 -16.20
CA LYS A 43 -9.58 12.18 -17.44
C LYS A 43 -10.78 11.27 -17.13
N ASN A 44 -11.98 11.79 -17.38
CA ASN A 44 -13.23 11.07 -17.69
C ASN A 44 -13.65 9.87 -16.80
N GLY A 45 -13.18 9.79 -15.56
CA GLY A 45 -13.74 8.90 -14.53
C GLY A 45 -13.36 7.42 -14.64
N GLN A 46 -12.44 7.03 -15.53
CA GLN A 46 -11.91 5.67 -15.61
C GLN A 46 -10.39 5.71 -15.54
N TYR A 47 -9.83 4.91 -14.65
CA TYR A 47 -8.41 4.90 -14.37
C TYR A 47 -7.90 3.46 -14.26
N PHE A 48 -6.65 3.25 -14.69
CA PHE A 48 -5.97 1.98 -14.62
C PHE A 48 -4.53 2.22 -14.14
N TRP A 49 -4.08 1.39 -13.21
CA TRP A 49 -2.71 1.36 -12.74
C TRP A 49 -2.20 -0.07 -12.76
N GLN A 50 -0.93 -0.23 -13.09
CA GLN A 50 -0.20 -1.47 -12.99
C GLN A 50 0.95 -1.27 -12.01
N ILE A 51 1.15 -2.25 -11.13
CA ILE A 51 2.19 -2.24 -10.11
C ILE A 51 2.93 -3.55 -10.22
N ASP A 52 4.23 -3.49 -10.51
CA ASP A 52 5.09 -4.67 -10.64
C ASP A 52 5.89 -4.88 -9.35
N ILE A 53 5.78 -6.06 -8.74
CA ILE A 53 6.45 -6.41 -7.48
C ILE A 53 7.73 -7.18 -7.77
N LYS A 54 8.81 -6.43 -8.04
CA LYS A 54 10.10 -7.02 -8.46
C LYS A 54 10.81 -7.83 -7.37
N ASP A 55 10.66 -7.45 -6.11
CA ASP A 55 11.26 -8.15 -4.98
C ASP A 55 10.35 -8.05 -3.75
N LEU A 56 10.29 -9.14 -2.99
CA LEU A 56 9.48 -9.27 -1.79
C LEU A 56 10.16 -10.23 -0.83
N ASP A 57 10.32 -9.81 0.43
CA ASP A 57 10.73 -10.72 1.50
C ASP A 57 9.55 -11.59 1.95
N GLU A 58 9.35 -12.69 1.23
CA GLU A 58 8.31 -13.68 1.53
C GLU A 58 8.58 -14.44 2.85
N LYS A 59 9.81 -14.40 3.39
CA LYS A 59 10.20 -15.14 4.59
C LYS A 59 9.86 -14.43 5.89
N SER A 60 9.88 -13.10 5.90
CA SER A 60 9.49 -12.30 7.08
C SER A 60 7.99 -12.20 7.29
N GLY A 61 7.18 -12.79 6.39
CA GLY A 61 5.71 -12.74 6.48
C GLY A 61 5.13 -11.37 6.15
N GLY A 62 5.90 -10.50 5.49
CA GLY A 62 5.41 -9.20 5.04
C GLY A 62 4.23 -9.35 4.08
N ILE A 63 3.09 -8.74 4.43
CA ILE A 63 1.91 -8.69 3.57
C ILE A 63 1.93 -7.37 2.81
N ILE A 64 2.04 -7.42 1.49
CA ILE A 64 1.77 -6.27 0.64
C ILE A 64 0.28 -6.21 0.36
N SER A 65 -0.30 -5.02 0.49
CA SER A 65 -1.66 -4.72 0.04
C SER A 65 -1.62 -3.50 -0.87
N VAL A 66 -2.36 -3.54 -1.97
CA VAL A 66 -2.36 -2.50 -3.01
C VAL A 66 -3.77 -1.99 -3.18
N GLY A 67 -3.96 -0.68 -3.33
CA GLY A 67 -5.30 -0.12 -3.37
C GLY A 67 -5.38 1.35 -3.68
N LEU A 68 -6.58 1.89 -3.50
CA LEU A 68 -6.91 3.29 -3.72
C LEU A 68 -7.35 3.92 -2.39
N THR A 69 -6.93 5.15 -2.19
CA THR A 69 -7.32 5.97 -1.04
C THR A 69 -7.55 7.40 -1.50
N THR A 70 -8.17 8.21 -0.65
CA THR A 70 -8.27 9.66 -0.83
C THR A 70 -7.17 10.35 -0.04
N ASP A 71 -6.87 11.61 -0.37
CA ASP A 71 -5.93 12.43 0.41
C ASP A 71 -6.28 12.45 1.91
N GLN A 72 -7.58 12.47 2.26
CA GLN A 72 -8.03 12.46 3.65
C GLN A 72 -7.91 11.09 4.32
N GLY A 73 -8.00 10.01 3.53
CA GLY A 73 -7.90 8.63 3.97
C GLY A 73 -6.47 8.14 4.13
N PHE A 74 -5.51 8.79 3.46
CA PHE A 74 -4.10 8.48 3.58
C PHE A 74 -3.57 8.89 4.96
N LYS A 75 -3.04 7.90 5.69
CA LYS A 75 -2.50 8.01 7.04
C LYS A 75 -1.34 7.04 7.18
N ASP A 76 -0.50 7.29 8.16
CA ASP A 76 0.57 6.41 8.57
C ASP A 76 0.04 5.11 9.21
N GLY A 77 0.81 4.03 9.05
CA GLY A 77 0.56 2.77 9.75
C GLY A 77 -0.84 2.21 9.55
N TRP A 78 -1.42 1.71 10.64
CA TRP A 78 -2.75 1.13 10.67
C TRP A 78 -3.89 2.16 10.53
N GLY A 79 -3.58 3.45 10.55
CA GLY A 79 -4.57 4.52 10.38
C GLY A 79 -5.10 4.66 8.96
N LEU A 80 -4.47 4.01 7.97
CA LEU A 80 -4.82 4.10 6.55
C LEU A 80 -6.27 3.66 6.29
N LYS A 81 -7.03 4.54 5.64
CA LYS A 81 -8.39 4.25 5.16
C LYS A 81 -8.36 4.11 3.64
N ALA A 82 -8.43 2.89 3.13
CA ALA A 82 -8.28 2.59 1.71
C ALA A 82 -9.10 1.36 1.30
N MET A 83 -9.47 1.29 0.02
CA MET A 83 -9.93 0.05 -0.60
C MET A 83 -8.70 -0.69 -1.14
N LYS A 84 -8.35 -1.84 -0.58
CA LYS A 84 -7.09 -2.54 -0.89
C LYS A 84 -7.34 -4.00 -1.23
N TYR A 85 -6.72 -4.48 -2.30
CA TYR A 85 -6.48 -5.91 -2.52
C TYR A 85 -5.64 -6.47 -1.37
N LEU A 86 -5.99 -7.65 -0.86
CA LEU A 86 -5.53 -8.19 0.43
C LEU A 86 -5.87 -7.33 1.66
N GLY A 87 -6.85 -6.43 1.51
CA GLY A 87 -7.46 -5.69 2.61
C GLY A 87 -8.75 -6.32 3.11
N ASN A 88 -9.36 -5.66 4.09
CA ASN A 88 -10.70 -5.97 4.55
C ASN A 88 -11.73 -5.42 3.54
N LEU A 89 -12.63 -6.29 3.08
CA LEU A 89 -13.84 -5.89 2.37
C LEU A 89 -14.97 -5.75 3.39
N SER A 90 -15.67 -4.62 3.39
CA SER A 90 -16.78 -4.33 4.29
C SER A 90 -17.92 -3.66 3.51
N ASP A 91 -19.17 -3.88 3.92
CA ASP A 91 -20.34 -3.15 3.42
C ASP A 91 -20.63 -1.84 4.18
N GLY A 92 -19.72 -1.43 5.07
CA GLY A 92 -19.89 -0.26 5.94
C GLY A 92 -20.58 -0.56 7.28
N SER A 93 -21.07 -1.79 7.49
CA SER A 93 -21.68 -2.23 8.75
C SER A 93 -20.98 -3.45 9.37
N GLY A 94 -20.44 -4.35 8.55
CA GLY A 94 -19.70 -5.52 8.97
C GLY A 94 -18.51 -5.82 8.07
N LEU A 95 -17.51 -6.52 8.62
CA LEU A 95 -16.44 -7.13 7.84
C LEU A 95 -17.02 -8.27 7.03
N LEU A 96 -16.96 -8.18 5.70
CA LEU A 96 -17.44 -9.22 4.79
C LEU A 96 -16.35 -10.27 4.54
N VAL A 97 -15.14 -9.82 4.23
CA VAL A 97 -13.99 -10.68 3.96
C VAL A 97 -12.73 -10.02 4.51
N GLN A 98 -11.95 -10.77 5.28
CA GLN A 98 -10.58 -10.38 5.62
C GLN A 98 -9.62 -10.86 4.53
N SER A 99 -8.74 -9.97 4.07
CA SER A 99 -7.69 -10.28 3.09
C SER A 99 -8.24 -10.88 1.78
N PHE A 100 -9.10 -10.14 1.08
CA PHE A 100 -9.64 -10.66 -0.18
C PHE A 100 -8.57 -10.76 -1.28
N GLY A 101 -8.63 -11.83 -2.08
CA GLY A 101 -7.64 -12.14 -3.11
C GLY A 101 -6.55 -13.12 -2.65
N ASN A 102 -5.66 -13.48 -3.57
CA ASN A 102 -4.48 -14.29 -3.26
C ASN A 102 -3.37 -13.40 -2.72
N GLN A 103 -2.48 -13.95 -1.88
CA GLN A 103 -1.30 -13.24 -1.44
C GLN A 103 -0.43 -12.82 -2.64
N ILE A 104 -0.04 -11.54 -2.68
CA ILE A 104 0.90 -10.98 -3.67
C ILE A 104 2.29 -11.56 -3.38
N LYS A 105 2.97 -11.99 -4.44
CA LYS A 105 4.26 -12.68 -4.40
C LYS A 105 5.34 -11.90 -5.14
N LYS A 106 6.57 -12.37 -4.99
CA LYS A 106 7.68 -11.89 -5.80
C LYS A 106 7.43 -12.18 -7.29
N ASN A 107 7.63 -11.15 -8.12
CA ASN A 107 7.39 -11.12 -9.57
C ASN A 107 5.91 -11.15 -10.00
N ASP A 108 4.97 -10.86 -9.08
CA ASP A 108 3.59 -10.52 -9.47
C ASP A 108 3.51 -9.13 -10.11
#